data_AF-A0AAV9CCS8-F1
#
_entry.id   AF-A0AAV9CCS8-F1
#
_cell.length_a   1.000
_cell.length_b   1.000
_cell.length_c   1.000
_cell.angle_alpha   90.00
_cell.angle_beta   90.00
_cell.angle_gamma   90.00
#
_symmetry.space_group_name_H-M   'P 1'
#
loop_
_entity.id
_entity.type
_entity.pdbx_description
1 polymer ?
#
loop_
_entity_poly.entity_id
_entity_poly.type
_entity_poly.pdbx_seq_one_letter_code
_entity_poly.pdbx_strand_id
1 'polypeptide(L)'
;MGSMENSLSSLSVYGFLEADGENSRQTIEYMGYPINDVPVGVSGGGSGGTILLFLNSLTLGDTAILSTVGGLGGSYGGGGGGGGRIHFEWAYIPTGDEYLPVANVKGE
;
A
#
# COMPACT_ATOMS: atom_id res chain seq x y z
N MET A 1 -13.18 3.70 4.24
CA MET A 1 -13.93 3.31 5.46
C MET A 1 -13.23 3.96 6.64
N GLY A 2 -13.97 4.61 7.52
CA GLY A 2 -13.45 5.38 8.66
C GLY A 2 -13.92 6.83 8.63
N SER A 3 -14.29 7.34 9.78
CA SER A 3 -14.52 8.76 10.09
C SER A 3 -13.85 9.03 11.43
N MET A 4 -13.60 10.30 11.78
CA MET A 4 -13.08 10.64 13.12
C MET A 4 -13.94 10.03 14.26
N GLU A 5 -15.26 9.99 14.06
CA GLU A 5 -16.24 9.44 15.01
C GLU A 5 -16.12 7.93 15.21
N ASN A 6 -15.56 7.22 14.23
CA ASN A 6 -15.36 5.77 14.25
C ASN A 6 -13.90 5.43 13.93
N SER A 7 -12.97 6.15 14.58
CA SER A 7 -11.53 5.93 14.46
C SER A 7 -11.12 4.63 15.15
N LEU A 8 -10.07 3.99 14.62
CA LEU A 8 -9.44 2.85 15.27
C LEU A 8 -8.58 3.36 16.42
N SER A 9 -8.80 2.80 17.62
CA SER A 9 -8.02 3.19 18.80
C SER A 9 -6.52 2.93 18.63
N SER A 10 -6.11 1.88 17.92
CA SER A 10 -4.71 1.56 17.65
C SER A 10 -4.57 0.64 16.43
N LEU A 11 -3.52 0.84 15.64
CA LEU A 11 -3.07 -0.09 14.60
C LEU A 11 -1.65 -0.58 14.90
N SER A 12 -1.42 -1.88 14.83
CA SER A 12 -0.10 -2.49 14.98
C SER A 12 0.23 -3.35 13.77
N VAL A 13 1.32 -3.04 13.09
CA VAL A 13 1.77 -3.76 11.89
C VAL A 13 3.07 -4.50 12.19
N TYR A 14 3.07 -5.82 11.98
CA TYR A 14 4.24 -6.68 12.18
C TYR A 14 4.79 -7.27 10.86
N GLY A 15 4.13 -6.98 9.74
CA GLY A 15 4.50 -7.45 8.40
C GLY A 15 4.33 -6.33 7.40
N PHE A 16 3.47 -6.54 6.40
CA PHE A 16 3.33 -5.65 5.25
C PHE A 16 1.97 -4.95 5.24
N LEU A 17 1.96 -3.66 4.94
CA LEU A 17 0.78 -2.91 4.53
C LEU A 17 1.08 -2.28 3.16
N GLU A 18 0.45 -2.80 2.13
CA GLU A 18 0.82 -2.50 0.74
C GLU A 18 -0.37 -1.94 -0.03
N ALA A 19 -0.11 -0.87 -0.78
CA ALA A 19 -1.02 -0.35 -1.80
C ALA A 19 -0.29 -0.31 -3.15
N ASP A 20 0.46 -1.36 -3.45
CA ASP A 20 1.35 -1.41 -4.61
C ASP A 20 0.59 -1.55 -5.93
N GLY A 21 1.20 -1.06 -7.01
CA GLY A 21 0.74 -1.25 -8.38
C GLY A 21 1.03 -2.66 -8.89
N GLU A 22 0.16 -3.17 -9.75
CA GLU A 22 0.28 -4.50 -10.32
C GLU A 22 1.33 -4.56 -11.44
N ASN A 23 1.99 -5.71 -11.59
CA ASN A 23 2.91 -5.98 -12.68
C ASN A 23 2.16 -6.36 -13.96
N SER A 24 2.62 -5.86 -15.10
CA SER A 24 2.08 -6.22 -16.44
C SER A 24 2.11 -7.72 -16.78
N ARG A 25 2.95 -8.51 -16.09
CA ARG A 25 3.16 -9.95 -16.34
C ARG A 25 2.21 -10.87 -15.57
N GLN A 26 1.63 -10.42 -14.46
CA GLN A 26 0.86 -11.29 -13.57
C GLN A 26 -0.48 -11.73 -14.19
N THR A 27 -1.04 -10.91 -15.08
CA THR A 27 -2.25 -11.21 -15.84
C THR A 27 -2.08 -12.38 -16.82
N ILE A 28 -0.87 -12.58 -17.37
CA ILE A 28 -0.62 -13.56 -18.45
C ILE A 28 -0.44 -14.96 -17.87
N GLU A 29 0.26 -15.11 -16.75
CA GLU A 29 0.43 -16.40 -16.06
C GLU A 29 -0.91 -16.94 -15.52
N TYR A 30 -1.77 -16.05 -15.01
CA TYR A 30 -3.12 -16.43 -14.54
C TYR A 30 -4.07 -16.87 -15.66
N MET A 31 -3.83 -16.45 -16.90
CA MET A 31 -4.67 -16.76 -18.07
C MET A 31 -4.22 -18.02 -18.83
N GLY A 32 -3.15 -18.70 -18.40
CA GLY A 32 -2.71 -19.98 -18.96
C GLY A 32 -2.15 -19.92 -20.39
N TYR A 33 -1.82 -18.73 -20.90
CA TYR A 33 -1.22 -18.57 -22.23
C TYR A 33 0.30 -18.79 -22.16
N PRO A 34 0.89 -19.59 -23.07
CA PRO A 34 2.34 -19.65 -23.19
C PRO A 34 2.87 -18.25 -23.53
N ILE A 35 3.92 -17.83 -22.82
CA ILE A 35 4.55 -16.49 -22.90
C ILE A 35 4.89 -16.08 -24.35
N ASN A 36 5.03 -17.06 -25.24
CA ASN A 36 5.40 -16.89 -26.64
C ASN A 36 4.22 -16.51 -27.57
N ASP A 37 2.96 -16.64 -27.12
CA ASP A 37 1.75 -16.35 -27.91
C ASP A 37 1.01 -15.08 -27.43
N VAL A 38 1.60 -14.33 -26.49
CA VAL A 38 1.02 -13.06 -26.02
C VAL A 38 1.14 -12.04 -27.15
N PRO A 39 0.03 -11.43 -27.62
CA PRO A 39 0.12 -10.45 -28.68
C PRO A 39 1.02 -9.29 -28.25
N VAL A 40 1.84 -8.80 -29.16
CA VAL A 40 2.74 -7.66 -28.91
C VAL A 40 1.87 -6.44 -28.56
N GLY A 41 1.93 -6.00 -27.29
CA GLY A 41 1.35 -4.72 -26.84
C GLY A 41 0.08 -4.75 -25.95
N VAL A 42 -0.33 -5.87 -25.33
CA VAL A 42 -1.71 -5.98 -24.78
C VAL A 42 -1.95 -5.91 -23.27
N SER A 43 -0.97 -5.68 -22.40
CA SER A 43 -1.34 -5.47 -20.99
C SER A 43 -0.36 -4.56 -20.25
N GLY A 44 -0.87 -3.44 -19.77
CA GLY A 44 -0.24 -2.65 -18.71
C GLY A 44 -0.69 -3.17 -17.35
N GLY A 45 0.11 -2.93 -16.31
CA GLY A 45 -0.25 -3.30 -14.95
C GLY A 45 -1.40 -2.45 -14.38
N GLY A 46 -2.24 -3.04 -13.52
CA GLY A 46 -3.26 -2.32 -12.76
C GLY A 46 -2.68 -1.31 -11.76
N SER A 47 -3.33 -0.16 -11.61
CA SER A 47 -2.94 0.84 -10.61
C SER A 47 -3.13 0.32 -9.19
N GLY A 48 -2.23 0.71 -8.28
CA GLY A 48 -2.34 0.45 -6.86
C GLY A 48 -3.53 1.15 -6.22
N GLY A 49 -3.98 0.59 -5.10
CA GLY A 49 -5.17 1.02 -4.38
C GLY A 49 -4.96 2.26 -3.52
N THR A 50 -5.98 2.64 -2.75
CA THR A 50 -5.87 3.66 -1.70
C THR A 50 -6.34 3.09 -0.38
N ILE A 51 -5.48 3.14 0.63
CA ILE A 51 -5.78 2.79 2.01
C ILE A 51 -5.94 4.10 2.78
N LEU A 52 -7.11 4.32 3.37
CA LEU A 52 -7.42 5.47 4.22
C LEU A 52 -7.78 4.97 5.62
N LEU A 53 -7.07 5.45 6.64
CA LEU A 53 -7.23 5.03 8.03
C LEU A 53 -7.30 6.22 8.97
N PHE A 54 -8.31 6.22 9.84
CA PHE A 54 -8.45 7.15 10.96
C PHE A 54 -8.01 6.44 12.24
N LEU A 55 -6.92 6.89 12.87
CA LEU A 55 -6.26 6.18 13.97
C LEU A 55 -6.00 7.12 15.14
N ASN A 56 -6.04 6.63 16.38
CA ASN A 56 -5.47 7.37 17.51
C ASN A 56 -3.99 7.07 17.69
N SER A 57 -3.57 5.82 17.40
CA SER A 57 -2.16 5.43 17.45
C SER A 57 -1.75 4.41 16.37
N LEU A 58 -0.48 4.48 15.96
CA LEU A 58 0.17 3.51 15.06
C LEU A 58 1.47 3.00 15.69
N THR A 59 1.65 1.69 15.67
CA THR A 59 2.91 1.04 16.02
C THR A 59 3.38 0.18 14.85
N LEU A 60 4.59 0.44 14.36
CA LEU A 60 5.27 -0.40 13.39
C LEU A 60 6.29 -1.27 14.11
N GLY A 61 6.21 -2.59 13.91
CA GLY A 61 7.23 -3.53 14.38
C GLY A 61 8.56 -3.32 13.65
N ASP A 62 9.64 -3.86 14.22
CA ASP A 62 11.02 -3.63 13.78
C ASP A 62 11.27 -4.01 12.30
N THR A 63 10.50 -4.97 11.77
CA THR A 63 10.59 -5.43 10.36
C THR A 63 9.35 -5.08 9.54
N ALA A 64 8.52 -4.15 10.02
CA ALA A 64 7.28 -3.79 9.34
C ALA A 64 7.56 -2.94 8.10
N ILE A 65 6.82 -3.19 7.02
CA ILE A 65 6.99 -2.51 5.74
C ILE A 65 5.66 -1.87 5.32
N LEU A 66 5.70 -0.58 5.02
CA LEU A 66 4.63 0.16 4.37
C LEU A 66 5.07 0.46 2.93
N SER A 67 4.32 -0.02 1.93
CA SER A 67 4.72 0.09 0.52
C SER A 67 3.61 0.67 -0.35
N THR A 68 4.01 1.51 -1.29
CA THR A 68 3.16 2.04 -2.37
C THR A 68 3.93 2.08 -3.70
N VAL A 69 4.75 1.06 -3.95
CA VAL A 69 5.59 1.02 -5.16
C VAL A 69 4.73 0.78 -6.40
N GLY A 70 5.21 1.28 -7.54
CA GLY A 70 4.63 0.93 -8.84
C GLY A 70 5.02 -0.49 -9.25
N GLY A 71 4.20 -1.08 -10.12
CA GLY A 71 4.49 -2.35 -10.76
C GLY A 71 5.49 -2.21 -11.92
N LEU A 72 5.95 -3.36 -12.40
CA LEU A 72 6.92 -3.51 -13.48
C LEU A 72 6.22 -3.58 -14.85
N GLY A 73 6.80 -2.85 -15.79
CA GLY A 73 6.41 -2.88 -17.20
C GLY A 73 6.81 -4.17 -17.91
N GLY A 74 6.17 -4.44 -19.04
CA GLY A 74 6.34 -5.64 -19.84
C GLY A 74 7.43 -5.46 -20.89
N SER A 75 8.09 -6.56 -21.27
CA SER A 75 9.21 -6.57 -22.24
C SER A 75 8.86 -6.07 -23.64
N TYR A 76 7.57 -5.93 -23.97
CA TYR A 76 7.08 -5.56 -25.30
C TYR A 76 6.30 -4.23 -25.32
N GLY A 77 6.55 -3.34 -24.37
CA GLY A 77 6.09 -1.94 -24.43
C GLY A 77 4.84 -1.59 -23.60
N GLY A 78 4.43 -2.42 -22.63
CA GLY A 78 3.39 -2.07 -21.65
C GLY A 78 3.98 -1.51 -20.36
N GLY A 79 3.42 -0.41 -19.83
CA GLY A 79 3.83 0.14 -18.52
C GLY A 79 3.36 -0.71 -17.35
N GLY A 80 4.09 -0.69 -16.23
CA GLY A 80 3.60 -1.29 -15.00
C GLY A 80 2.54 -0.41 -14.33
N GLY A 81 1.83 -0.98 -13.36
CA GLY A 81 0.84 -0.25 -12.58
C GLY A 81 1.44 0.90 -11.80
N GLY A 82 0.80 2.06 -11.77
CA GLY A 82 1.21 3.13 -10.84
C GLY A 82 1.04 2.65 -9.40
N GLY A 83 1.94 3.05 -8.49
CA GLY A 83 1.78 2.77 -7.07
C GLY A 83 0.54 3.46 -6.48
N GLY A 84 0.04 2.94 -5.36
CA GLY A 84 -1.13 3.46 -4.68
C GLY A 84 -0.81 4.50 -3.63
N ARG A 85 -1.70 4.63 -2.63
CA ARG A 85 -1.60 5.61 -1.54
C ARG A 85 -2.00 5.00 -0.21
N ILE A 86 -1.25 5.31 0.84
CA ILE A 86 -1.63 5.03 2.22
C ILE A 86 -1.73 6.38 2.94
N HIS A 87 -2.92 6.71 3.43
CA HIS A 87 -3.20 7.94 4.15
C HIS A 87 -3.65 7.62 5.58
N PHE A 88 -2.96 8.21 6.56
CA PHE A 88 -3.31 8.16 7.97
C PHE A 88 -3.80 9.52 8.42
N GLU A 89 -4.97 9.54 9.05
CA GLU A 89 -5.52 10.71 9.70
C GLU A 89 -5.62 10.44 11.20
N TRP A 90 -5.00 11.30 12.02
CA TRP A 90 -4.99 11.12 13.47
C TRP A 90 -6.27 11.65 14.11
N ALA A 91 -6.96 10.79 14.85
CA ALA A 91 -8.11 11.17 15.65
C ALA A 91 -7.71 11.35 17.12
N TYR A 92 -8.35 12.30 17.81
CA TYR A 92 -8.19 12.52 19.25
C TYR A 92 -6.73 12.68 19.70
N ILE A 93 -6.00 13.59 19.06
CA ILE A 93 -4.64 13.95 19.47
C ILE A 93 -4.72 14.52 20.90
N PRO A 94 -4.14 13.85 21.91
CA PRO A 94 -4.19 14.35 23.28
C PRO A 94 -3.40 15.66 23.34
N THR A 95 -4.06 16.73 23.78
CA THR A 95 -3.45 18.03 24.05
C THR A 95 -3.23 18.19 25.55
N GLY A 96 -1.98 18.37 25.97
CA GLY A 96 -1.57 18.54 27.36
C GLY A 96 -0.12 19.04 27.43
N ASP A 97 0.39 19.28 28.64
CA ASP A 97 1.75 19.81 28.84
C ASP A 97 2.85 18.78 28.49
N GLU A 98 2.51 17.49 28.49
CA GLU A 98 3.41 16.39 28.11
C GLU A 98 3.09 15.87 26.70
N TYR A 99 4.14 15.65 25.90
CA TYR A 99 4.04 15.05 24.58
C TYR A 99 3.80 13.53 24.68
N LEU A 100 2.70 13.05 24.11
CA LEU A 100 2.41 11.63 23.93
C LEU A 100 2.54 11.24 22.45
N PRO A 101 3.44 10.29 22.08
CA PRO A 101 3.62 9.90 20.69
C PRO A 101 2.40 9.14 20.16
N VAL A 102 1.79 9.66 19.08
CA VAL A 102 0.68 9.01 18.37
C VAL A 102 1.17 8.02 17.30
N ALA A 103 2.44 8.10 16.91
CA ALA A 103 3.07 7.14 16.02
C ALA A 103 4.42 6.72 16.59
N ASN A 104 4.66 5.42 16.68
CA ASN A 104 5.96 4.86 17.00
C ASN A 104 6.46 4.04 15.81
N VAL A 105 7.53 4.55 15.19
CA VAL A 105 8.20 3.93 14.05
C VAL A 105 9.63 3.69 14.45
N LYS A 106 10.04 2.42 14.42
CA LYS A 106 11.45 2.06 14.49
C LYS A 106 11.94 1.95 13.05
N GLY A 107 12.63 2.98 12.57
CA GLY A 107 13.33 2.93 11.28
C GLY A 107 14.73 2.35 11.47
N GLU A 108 15.23 1.64 10.46
CA GLU A 108 16.67 1.39 10.27
C GLU A 108 17.32 2.51 9.46
#